data_AF-A0A7J9DLM3-F1
#
_entry.id   AF-A0A7J9DLM3-F1
#
_cell.length_a   1.000
_cell.length_b   1.000
_cell.length_c   1.000
_cell.angle_alpha   90.00
_cell.angle_beta   90.00
_cell.angle_gamma   90.00
#
_symmetry.space_group_name_H-M   'P 1'
#
loop_
_entity.id
_entity.type
_entity.pdbx_description
1 polymer ?
#
loop_
_entity_poly.entity_id
_entity_poly.type
_entity_poly.pdbx_seq_one_letter_code
_entity_poly.pdbx_strand_id
1 'polypeptide(L)'
;MKKMSELITLCGIDACAIMCSQYESQPKVWPSPIGVQQVLFKFKMIPEMEQRKNMVNQESFLSQRTIKEVKQLNKHCKDNRVKKMTQFMFNNICGKWVVHDE
;
A
#
# COMPACT_ATOMS: atom_id res chain seq x y z
N MET A 1 0.78 20.02 -6.06
CA MET A 1 1.79 19.99 -4.97
C MET A 1 1.22 20.03 -3.55
N LYS A 2 -0.07 20.39 -3.34
CA LYS A 2 -0.68 20.44 -2.00
C LYS A 2 -0.46 19.19 -1.14
N LYS A 3 -0.66 17.98 -1.69
CA LYS A 3 -0.43 16.72 -0.97
C LYS A 3 1.02 16.55 -0.46
N MET A 4 2.01 17.00 -1.22
CA MET A 4 3.41 16.95 -0.79
C MET A 4 3.67 17.95 0.35
N SER A 5 3.11 19.16 0.25
CA SER A 5 3.17 20.15 1.33
C SER A 5 2.52 19.62 2.62
N GLU A 6 1.34 19.00 2.52
CA GLU A 6 0.66 18.37 3.65
C GLU A 6 1.52 17.25 4.27
N LEU A 7 2.14 16.40 3.45
CA LEU A 7 3.00 15.32 3.93
C LEU A 7 4.21 15.84 4.71
N ILE A 8 4.89 16.87 4.19
CA ILE A 8 6.01 17.51 4.91
C ILE A 8 5.52 18.08 6.24
N THR A 9 4.41 18.82 6.24
CA THR A 9 3.87 19.47 7.44
C THR A 9 3.42 18.45 8.50
N LEU A 10 2.72 17.39 8.09
CA LEU A 10 2.14 16.41 9.01
C LEU A 10 3.17 15.41 9.54
N CYS A 11 4.16 15.04 8.72
CA CYS A 11 5.13 14.00 9.08
C CYS A 11 6.50 14.56 9.47
N GLY A 12 6.76 15.86 9.28
CA GLY A 12 8.05 16.48 9.60
C GLY A 12 9.21 15.93 8.77
N ILE A 13 8.95 15.55 7.51
CA ILE A 13 9.94 14.91 6.64
C ILE A 13 10.50 15.88 5.59
N ASP A 14 11.72 15.64 5.15
CA ASP A 14 12.28 16.24 3.95
C ASP A 14 11.73 15.51 2.71
N ALA A 15 11.07 16.22 1.79
CA ALA A 15 10.56 15.62 0.56
C ALA A 15 10.70 16.57 -0.64
N CYS A 16 10.93 15.98 -1.82
CA CYS A 16 10.94 16.69 -3.10
C CYS A 16 10.23 15.89 -4.17
N ALA A 17 9.83 16.55 -5.26
CA ALA A 17 9.26 15.89 -6.44
C ALA A 17 9.96 16.37 -7.71
N ILE A 18 10.22 15.43 -8.61
CA ILE A 18 10.76 15.65 -9.96
C ILE A 18 9.77 15.02 -10.93
N MET A 19 9.15 15.83 -11.78
CA MET A 19 8.15 15.41 -12.73
C MET A 19 8.70 15.59 -14.14
N CYS A 20 8.92 14.49 -14.84
CA CYS A 20 9.36 14.50 -16.24
C CYS A 20 8.14 14.30 -17.15
N SER A 21 7.94 15.20 -18.11
CA SER A 21 6.93 15.08 -19.16
C SER A 21 7.63 14.78 -20.48
N GLN A 22 6.99 14.02 -21.36
CA GLN A 22 7.49 13.81 -22.72
C GLN A 22 7.31 15.06 -23.60
N TYR A 23 6.45 16.00 -23.18
CA TYR A 23 6.13 17.22 -23.92
C TYR A 23 6.98 18.43 -23.48
N GLU A 24 7.70 18.32 -22.37
CA GLU A 24 8.53 19.39 -21.83
C GLU A 24 10.00 18.94 -21.82
N SER A 25 10.90 19.82 -22.25
CA SER A 25 12.34 19.52 -22.32
C SER A 25 13.03 19.51 -20.96
N GLN A 26 12.43 20.14 -19.94
CA GLN A 26 12.97 20.20 -18.58
C GLN A 26 11.96 19.63 -17.59
N PRO A 27 12.43 18.93 -16.54
CA PRO A 27 11.53 18.42 -15.51
C PRO A 27 11.00 19.55 -14.65
N LYS A 28 9.71 19.45 -14.29
CA LYS A 28 9.13 20.30 -13.27
C LYS A 28 9.58 19.82 -11.89
N VAL A 29 10.20 20.70 -11.13
CA VAL A 29 10.74 20.40 -9.80
C VAL A 29 10.01 21.15 -8.70
N TRP A 30 9.98 20.58 -7.51
CA TRP A 30 9.37 21.16 -6.32
C TRP A 30 10.10 20.67 -5.06
N PRO A 31 10.29 21.51 -4.01
CA PRO A 31 9.70 22.84 -3.79
C PRO A 31 10.31 23.97 -4.62
N SER A 32 11.61 23.88 -4.88
CA SER A 32 12.38 24.77 -5.75
C SER A 32 13.61 24.01 -6.23
N PRO A 33 14.32 24.46 -7.29
CA PRO A 33 15.54 23.79 -7.74
C PRO A 33 16.56 23.59 -6.61
N ILE A 34 16.77 24.61 -5.77
CA ILE A 34 17.68 24.55 -4.61
C ILE A 34 17.18 23.56 -3.56
N GLY A 35 15.88 23.60 -3.23
CA GLY A 35 15.29 22.69 -2.24
C GLY A 35 15.38 21.22 -2.68
N VAL A 36 15.15 20.94 -3.96
CA VAL A 36 15.33 19.59 -4.52
C VAL A 36 16.78 19.14 -4.41
N GLN A 37 17.74 20.00 -4.75
CA GLN A 37 19.17 19.66 -4.64
C GLN A 37 19.58 19.34 -3.20
N GLN A 38 19.08 20.08 -2.21
CA GLN A 38 19.36 19.81 -0.80
C GLN A 38 18.82 18.44 -0.35
N VAL A 39 17.58 18.10 -0.73
CA VAL A 39 16.99 16.79 -0.41
C VAL A 39 17.74 15.67 -1.12
N LEU A 40 18.09 15.83 -2.40
CA LEU A 40 18.88 14.86 -3.15
C LEU A 40 20.28 14.66 -2.57
N PHE A 41 20.92 15.74 -2.11
CA PHE A 41 22.23 15.66 -1.47
C PHE A 41 22.16 14.83 -0.18
N LYS A 42 21.18 15.12 0.70
CA LYS A 42 20.93 14.32 1.91
C LYS A 42 20.65 12.86 1.56
N PHE A 43 19.80 12.60 0.56
CA PHE A 43 19.48 11.24 0.12
C PHE A 43 20.71 10.47 -0.35
N LYS A 44 21.59 11.10 -1.14
CA LYS A 44 22.83 10.48 -1.63
C LYS A 44 23.86 10.17 -0.53
N MET A 45 23.77 10.82 0.63
CA MET A 45 24.63 10.55 1.78
C MET A 45 24.20 9.32 2.58
N ILE A 46 22.97 8.81 2.37
CA ILE A 46 22.47 7.59 3.01
C ILE A 46 23.11 6.37 2.32
N PRO A 47 23.46 5.28 3.03
CA PRO A 47 23.95 4.05 2.41
C PRO A 47 22.96 3.47 1.37
N GLU A 48 23.46 2.93 0.26
CA GLU A 48 22.61 2.45 -0.86
C GLU A 48 21.53 1.44 -0.42
N MET A 49 21.91 0.53 0.49
CA MET A 49 20.97 -0.46 1.04
C MET A 49 19.80 0.18 1.78
N GLU A 50 20.05 1.28 2.51
CA GLU A 50 19.01 2.03 3.22
C GLU A 50 18.18 2.88 2.26
N GLN A 51 18.82 3.51 1.26
CA GLN A 51 18.12 4.25 0.20
C GLN A 51 17.07 3.37 -0.50
N ARG A 52 17.43 2.12 -0.83
CA ARG A 52 16.58 1.22 -1.62
C ARG A 52 15.54 0.47 -0.79
N LYS A 53 15.72 0.38 0.53
CA LYS A 53 14.89 -0.43 1.44
C LYS A 53 13.38 -0.16 1.28
N ASN A 54 13.00 1.11 1.13
CA ASN A 54 11.60 1.54 1.05
C ASN A 54 11.24 2.15 -0.31
N MET A 55 12.10 1.99 -1.32
CA MET A 55 11.82 2.52 -2.65
C MET A 55 10.76 1.66 -3.33
N VAL A 56 9.67 2.29 -3.77
CA VAL A 56 8.54 1.62 -4.42
C VAL A 56 8.09 2.41 -5.63
N ASN A 57 7.54 1.71 -6.63
CA ASN A 57 6.86 2.32 -7.77
C ASN A 57 5.35 2.02 -7.70
N GLN A 58 4.56 2.67 -8.56
CA GLN A 58 3.10 2.54 -8.54
C GLN A 58 2.64 1.10 -8.82
N GLU A 59 3.24 0.44 -9.81
CA GLU A 59 2.88 -0.93 -10.20
C GLU A 59 3.14 -1.93 -9.07
N SER A 60 4.35 -1.94 -8.52
CA SER A 60 4.73 -2.81 -7.40
C SER A 60 3.89 -2.53 -6.15
N PHE A 61 3.56 -1.26 -5.87
CA PHE A 61 2.69 -0.91 -4.75
C PHE A 61 1.27 -1.48 -4.93
N LEU A 62 0.67 -1.33 -6.12
CA LEU A 62 -0.65 -1.87 -6.41
C LEU A 62 -0.66 -3.39 -6.38
N SER A 63 0.32 -4.05 -6.99
CA SER A 63 0.47 -5.51 -6.95
C SER A 63 0.56 -6.02 -5.50
N GLN A 64 1.37 -5.38 -4.65
CA GLN A 64 1.46 -5.73 -3.23
C GLN A 64 0.12 -5.55 -2.50
N ARG A 65 -0.67 -4.53 -2.82
CA ARG A 65 -1.99 -4.30 -2.24
C ARG A 65 -2.98 -5.39 -2.66
N THR A 66 -3.04 -5.73 -3.94
CA THR A 66 -3.87 -6.82 -4.46
C THR A 66 -3.52 -8.15 -3.77
N ILE A 67 -2.23 -8.48 -3.65
CA ILE A 67 -1.80 -9.70 -2.95
C ILE A 67 -2.26 -9.71 -1.49
N LYS A 68 -2.19 -8.57 -0.79
CA LYS A 68 -2.67 -8.46 0.59
C LYS A 68 -4.18 -8.69 0.69
N GLU A 69 -4.96 -8.09 -0.20
CA GLU A 69 -6.42 -8.24 -0.22
C GLU A 69 -6.83 -9.69 -0.54
N VAL A 70 -6.19 -10.33 -1.53
CA VAL A 70 -6.42 -11.75 -1.85
C VAL A 70 -6.08 -12.65 -0.66
N LYS A 71 -4.99 -12.38 0.05
CA LYS A 71 -4.63 -13.13 1.27
C LYS A 71 -5.69 -12.97 2.36
N GLN A 72 -6.21 -11.76 2.57
CA GLN A 72 -7.27 -11.51 3.54
C GLN A 72 -8.58 -12.22 3.15
N LEU A 73 -8.98 -12.14 1.88
CA LEU A 73 -10.14 -12.86 1.36
C LEU A 73 -10.03 -14.36 1.61
N ASN A 74 -8.89 -14.97 1.27
CA ASN A 74 -8.64 -16.39 1.49
C ASN A 74 -8.73 -16.77 2.98
N LYS A 75 -8.26 -15.91 3.88
CA LYS A 75 -8.42 -16.12 5.33
C LYS A 75 -9.90 -16.10 5.73
N HIS A 76 -10.65 -15.10 5.29
CA HIS A 76 -12.08 -15.01 5.57
C HIS A 76 -12.87 -16.21 5.03
N CYS A 77 -12.56 -16.68 3.82
CA CYS A 77 -13.20 -17.88 3.26
C CYS A 77 -12.95 -19.13 4.11
N LYS A 78 -11.72 -19.31 4.60
CA LYS A 78 -11.37 -20.43 5.49
C LYS A 78 -12.11 -20.31 6.83
N ASP A 79 -12.09 -19.13 7.44
CA ASP A 79 -12.76 -18.87 8.73
C ASP A 79 -14.28 -19.10 8.61
N ASN A 80 -14.88 -18.64 7.50
CA ASN A 80 -16.30 -18.84 7.21
C ASN A 80 -16.64 -20.31 6.99
N ARG A 81 -15.78 -21.08 6.31
CA ARG A 81 -15.96 -22.52 6.14
C ARG A 81 -15.96 -23.25 7.49
N VAL A 82 -15.05 -22.90 8.38
CA VAL A 82 -15.00 -23.46 9.75
C VAL A 82 -16.27 -23.11 10.50
N LYS A 83 -16.71 -21.84 10.48
CA LYS A 83 -17.94 -21.40 11.15
C LYS A 83 -19.18 -22.15 10.64
N LYS A 84 -19.33 -22.28 9.31
CA LYS A 84 -20.44 -23.04 8.69
C LYS A 84 -20.43 -24.50 9.13
N MET A 85 -19.26 -25.14 9.16
CA MET A 85 -19.15 -26.54 9.61
C MET A 85 -19.50 -26.69 11.09
N THR A 86 -19.00 -25.81 11.96
CA THR A 86 -19.34 -25.82 13.39
C THR A 86 -20.83 -25.64 13.61
N GLN A 87 -21.46 -24.70 12.90
CA GLN A 87 -22.90 -24.48 12.97
C GLN A 87 -23.69 -25.71 12.49
N PHE A 88 -23.26 -26.33 11.39
CA PHE A 88 -23.87 -27.56 10.89
C PHE A 88 -23.79 -28.69 11.92
N MET A 89 -22.60 -28.94 12.49
CA MET A 89 -22.43 -29.96 13.53
C MET A 89 -23.32 -29.70 14.74
N PHE A 90 -23.37 -28.46 15.22
CA PHE A 90 -24.21 -28.06 16.35
C PHE A 90 -25.70 -28.29 16.06
N ASN A 91 -26.18 -27.88 14.88
CA ASN A 91 -27.58 -28.07 14.46
C ASN A 91 -27.97 -29.55 14.39
N ASN A 92 -27.08 -30.43 13.89
CA ASN A 92 -27.30 -31.88 13.86
C ASN A 92 -27.41 -32.46 15.27
N ILE A 93 -26.50 -32.09 16.17
CA ILE A 93 -26.52 -32.57 17.57
C ILE A 93 -27.78 -32.09 18.29
N CYS A 94 -28.21 -30.86 18.05
CA CYS A 94 -29.41 -30.29 18.67
C CYS A 94 -30.73 -30.66 17.95
N GLY A 95 -30.71 -31.51 16.92
CA GLY A 95 -31.90 -31.96 16.20
C GLY A 95 -32.64 -30.87 15.41
N LYS A 96 -31.98 -29.74 15.10
CA LYS A 96 -32.57 -28.62 14.35
C LYS A 96 -32.21 -28.72 12.88
N TRP A 97 -33.05 -29.35 12.07
CA TRP A 97 -32.84 -29.43 10.63
C TRP A 97 -33.43 -28.21 9.90
N VAL A 98 -32.59 -27.44 9.22
CA VAL A 98 -32.99 -26.66 8.04
C VAL A 98 -31.98 -26.98 6.95
N VAL A 99 -32.37 -27.89 6.05
CA VAL A 99 -31.70 -28.12 4.77
C VAL A 99 -32.46 -27.26 3.77
N HIS A 100 -31.82 -26.22 3.25
CA HIS A 100 -32.20 -25.64 1.97
C HIS A 100 -30.92 -25.51 1.15
N ASP A 101 -30.77 -26.44 0.20
CA ASP A 101 -29.90 -26.30 -0.97
C ASP A 101 -30.84 -26.04 -2.16
N GLU A 102 -30.69 -24.86 -2.78
CA GLU A 102 -30.88 -24.60 -4.22
C GLU A 102 -29.95 -23.43 -4.61
#